data_AF-A0A1H2QLZ1-F1
#
_entry.id   AF-A0A1H2QLZ1-F1
#
_cell.length_a   1.000
_cell.length_b   1.000
_cell.length_c   1.000
_cell.angle_alpha   90.00
_cell.angle_beta   90.00
_cell.angle_gamma   90.00
#
_symmetry.space_group_name_H-M   'P 1'
#
loop_
_entity.id
_entity.type
_entity.pdbx_description
1 polymer ?
#
loop_
_entity_poly.entity_id
_entity_poly.type
_entity_poly.pdbx_seq_one_letter_code
_entity_poly.pdbx_strand_id
1 'polypeptide(L)'
;MRRLQRGPAMLFLTILMVSVFLTGYYHLPKTTVKNHQVEKKSLSYEVLKEDVDLAAHYYKSVGKKSDSSYKRATFTIKKNEKVLGYNIGKTQSFSKYLKLVGPKSKDMIGKVEATKVAYTLVLSGDLVQVTDNKTNQSYTLIDNARLAYRRVPYYMTDETNSEVTYLRNGVKKTVSIAVFKDALEDINISKNVFERTESTSENTGQE
;
A
#
# COMPACT_ATOMS: atom_id res chain seq x y z
N MET A 1 70.08 -27.25 49.58
CA MET A 1 69.00 -26.88 48.62
C MET A 1 69.56 -25.90 47.59
N ARG A 2 69.66 -26.30 46.31
CA ARG A 2 70.18 -25.42 45.24
C ARG A 2 69.15 -24.34 44.95
N ARG A 3 69.50 -23.06 45.14
CA ARG A 3 68.69 -21.93 44.65
C ARG A 3 68.72 -21.98 43.13
N LEU A 4 67.61 -22.38 42.50
CA LEU A 4 67.40 -22.17 41.07
C LEU A 4 67.57 -20.68 40.79
N GLN A 5 68.60 -20.31 40.01
CA GLN A 5 68.73 -18.96 39.47
C GLN A 5 67.49 -18.69 38.62
N ARG A 6 66.57 -17.88 39.15
CA ARG A 6 65.29 -17.56 38.50
C ARG A 6 65.45 -16.77 37.21
N GLY A 7 66.60 -16.14 36.99
CA GLY A 7 66.92 -15.32 35.81
C GLY A 7 66.82 -16.07 34.47
N PRO A 8 67.65 -17.11 34.23
CA PRO A 8 67.62 -17.84 32.95
C PRO A 8 66.29 -18.57 32.71
N ALA A 9 65.70 -19.18 33.74
CA ALA A 9 64.41 -19.87 33.60
C ALA A 9 63.27 -18.91 33.23
N MET A 10 63.26 -17.70 33.78
CA MET A 10 62.28 -16.66 33.46
C MET A 10 62.49 -16.11 32.04
N LEU A 11 63.74 -16.02 31.57
CA LEU A 11 64.10 -15.64 30.20
C LEU A 11 63.65 -16.68 29.16
N PHE A 12 63.82 -17.96 29.45
CA PHE A 12 63.31 -19.02 28.57
C PHE A 12 61.78 -18.99 28.49
N LEU A 13 61.10 -18.71 29.60
CA LEU A 13 59.64 -18.70 29.65
C LEU A 13 59.05 -17.48 28.91
N THR A 14 59.70 -16.31 28.97
CA THR A 14 59.30 -15.14 28.19
C THR A 14 59.52 -15.33 26.69
N ILE A 15 60.65 -15.91 26.28
CA ILE A 15 60.91 -16.23 24.87
C ILE A 15 59.88 -17.23 24.33
N LEU A 16 59.53 -18.26 25.11
CA LEU A 16 58.50 -19.22 24.76
C LEU A 16 57.12 -18.56 24.65
N MET A 17 56.78 -17.65 25.56
CA MET A 17 55.48 -16.97 25.50
C MET A 17 55.39 -16.08 24.25
N VAL A 18 56.44 -15.30 23.97
CA VAL A 18 56.50 -14.44 22.78
C VAL A 18 56.41 -15.27 21.49
N SER A 19 57.07 -16.42 21.41
CA SER A 19 57.00 -17.28 20.22
C SER A 19 55.60 -17.86 19.98
N VAL A 20 54.88 -18.22 21.05
CA VAL A 20 53.48 -18.68 20.98
C VAL A 20 52.56 -17.55 20.51
N PHE A 21 52.76 -16.33 20.98
CA PHE A 21 51.97 -15.17 20.51
C PHE A 21 52.23 -14.84 19.04
N LEU A 22 53.49 -14.87 18.59
CA LEU A 22 53.83 -14.61 17.19
C LEU A 22 53.29 -15.69 16.24
N THR A 23 53.40 -16.97 16.62
CA THR A 23 52.85 -18.08 15.83
C THR A 23 51.33 -18.03 15.80
N GLY A 24 50.67 -17.75 16.93
CA GLY A 24 49.23 -17.51 17.00
C GLY A 24 48.78 -16.34 16.13
N TYR A 25 49.53 -15.22 16.11
CA TYR A 25 49.26 -14.08 15.23
C TYR A 25 49.43 -14.41 13.74
N TYR A 26 50.44 -15.22 13.38
CA TYR A 26 50.65 -15.65 11.98
C TYR A 26 49.64 -16.70 11.51
N HIS A 27 49.07 -17.50 12.42
CA HIS A 27 48.05 -18.51 12.12
C HIS A 27 46.62 -18.05 12.37
N LEU A 28 46.43 -16.86 12.94
CA LEU A 28 45.14 -16.20 12.92
C LEU A 28 44.72 -16.04 11.45
N PRO A 29 43.58 -16.62 11.05
CA PRO A 29 43.10 -16.46 9.69
C PRO A 29 42.97 -14.96 9.47
N LYS A 30 43.72 -14.45 8.49
CA LYS A 30 43.52 -13.08 8.00
C LYS A 30 42.10 -13.06 7.50
N THR A 31 41.15 -12.68 8.35
CA THR A 31 39.82 -12.32 7.93
C THR A 31 40.04 -11.09 7.08
N THR A 32 40.28 -11.31 5.79
CA THR A 32 39.84 -10.37 4.78
C THR A 32 38.36 -10.24 5.07
N VAL A 33 38.02 -9.24 5.86
CA VAL A 33 36.71 -8.61 5.78
C VAL A 33 36.64 -8.25 4.31
N LYS A 34 36.02 -9.11 3.51
CA LYS A 34 35.56 -8.73 2.20
C LYS A 34 34.64 -7.58 2.54
N ASN A 35 35.16 -6.36 2.39
CA ASN A 35 34.34 -5.20 2.16
C ASN A 35 33.49 -5.63 0.98
N HIS A 36 32.32 -6.17 1.27
CA HIS A 36 31.23 -6.16 0.33
C HIS A 36 31.03 -4.68 0.14
N GLN A 37 31.69 -4.13 -0.89
CA GLN A 37 31.22 -2.90 -1.49
C GLN A 37 29.77 -3.22 -1.78
N VAL A 38 28.88 -2.70 -0.93
CA VAL A 38 27.45 -2.74 -1.16
C VAL A 38 27.33 -2.04 -2.50
N GLU A 39 27.11 -2.82 -3.55
CA GLU A 39 26.96 -2.32 -4.91
C GLU A 39 26.00 -1.14 -4.82
N LYS A 40 26.46 0.06 -5.17
CA LYS A 40 25.61 1.27 -5.13
C LYS A 40 24.32 0.88 -5.82
N LYS A 41 23.20 0.83 -5.08
CA LYS A 41 21.90 0.45 -5.65
C LYS A 41 21.73 1.29 -6.91
N SER A 42 21.60 0.61 -8.05
CA SER A 42 21.53 1.27 -9.36
C SER A 42 20.26 2.10 -9.51
N LEU A 43 19.34 2.02 -8.54
CA LEU A 43 18.06 2.71 -8.54
C LEU A 43 18.03 3.75 -7.42
N SER A 44 17.54 4.94 -7.76
CA SER A 44 17.07 5.95 -6.81
C SER A 44 15.53 6.03 -6.83
N TYR A 45 14.96 6.50 -5.73
CA TYR A 45 13.52 6.52 -5.50
C TYR A 45 13.10 7.89 -4.97
N GLU A 46 12.06 8.45 -5.57
CA GLU A 46 11.43 9.70 -5.12
C GLU A 46 9.93 9.45 -4.92
N VAL A 47 9.42 9.81 -3.74
CA VAL A 47 7.98 9.71 -3.45
C VAL A 47 7.27 10.94 -4.01
N LEU A 48 6.45 10.73 -5.04
CA LEU A 48 5.66 11.78 -5.70
C LEU A 48 4.36 12.08 -4.94
N LYS A 49 3.74 11.04 -4.39
CA LYS A 49 2.56 11.10 -3.51
C LYS A 49 2.67 9.99 -2.47
N GLU A 50 2.35 10.29 -1.23
CA GLU A 50 2.42 9.37 -0.08
C GLU A 50 1.01 9.01 0.41
N ASP A 51 0.74 7.71 0.57
CA ASP A 51 -0.50 7.12 1.10
C ASP A 51 -1.80 7.80 0.63
N VAL A 52 -1.97 7.90 -0.68
CA VAL A 52 -3.16 8.52 -1.30
C VAL A 52 -4.07 7.47 -1.93
N ASP A 53 -5.36 7.77 -2.05
CA ASP A 53 -6.24 7.00 -2.92
C ASP A 53 -5.89 7.26 -4.38
N LEU A 54 -5.54 6.19 -5.08
CA LEU A 54 -4.98 6.22 -6.43
C LEU A 54 -6.05 5.98 -7.49
N ALA A 55 -6.91 4.98 -7.27
CA ALA A 55 -7.93 4.58 -8.22
C ALA A 55 -9.10 3.87 -7.51
N ALA A 56 -10.27 3.96 -8.13
CA ALA A 56 -11.44 3.18 -7.76
C ALA A 56 -11.83 2.27 -8.93
N HIS A 57 -12.55 1.19 -8.64
CA HIS A 57 -13.16 0.35 -9.67
C HIS A 57 -14.42 -0.30 -9.13
N TYR A 58 -15.52 -0.17 -9.87
CA TYR A 58 -16.75 -0.87 -9.55
C TYR A 58 -16.57 -2.36 -9.79
N TYR A 59 -16.72 -3.14 -8.73
CA TYR A 59 -16.53 -4.58 -8.82
C TYR A 59 -17.83 -5.31 -9.12
N LYS A 60 -18.86 -5.12 -8.28
CA LYS A 60 -20.14 -5.81 -8.43
C LYS A 60 -21.24 -5.21 -7.55
N SER A 61 -22.49 -5.36 -7.99
CA SER A 61 -23.69 -5.15 -7.17
C SER A 61 -24.36 -6.48 -6.80
N VAL A 62 -24.78 -6.60 -5.55
CA VAL A 62 -25.33 -7.83 -4.98
C VAL A 62 -26.67 -7.54 -4.30
N GLY A 63 -27.70 -8.31 -4.65
CA GLY A 63 -29.02 -8.23 -4.05
C GLY A 63 -29.17 -9.12 -2.80
N LYS A 64 -30.40 -9.30 -2.31
CA LYS A 64 -30.71 -10.10 -1.10
C LYS A 64 -30.23 -11.56 -1.19
N LYS A 65 -30.25 -12.18 -2.38
CA LYS A 65 -29.65 -13.49 -2.61
C LYS A 65 -28.14 -13.32 -2.85
N SER A 66 -27.32 -13.55 -1.83
CA SER A 66 -25.87 -13.39 -1.91
C SER A 66 -25.10 -14.67 -1.60
N ASP A 67 -24.04 -14.90 -2.37
CA ASP A 67 -23.06 -15.95 -2.12
C ASP A 67 -22.14 -15.52 -0.95
N SER A 68 -22.01 -16.40 0.04
CA SER A 68 -21.31 -16.11 1.28
C SER A 68 -19.84 -16.57 1.27
N SER A 69 -19.35 -17.09 0.14
CA SER A 69 -17.95 -17.47 -0.06
C SER A 69 -17.02 -16.26 -0.22
N TYR A 70 -15.76 -16.42 0.20
CA TYR A 70 -14.70 -15.47 -0.12
C TYR A 70 -14.27 -15.66 -1.57
N LYS A 71 -14.14 -14.56 -2.30
CA LYS A 71 -13.65 -14.53 -3.68
C LYS A 71 -12.45 -13.62 -3.78
N ARG A 72 -11.46 -14.01 -4.59
CA ARG A 72 -10.33 -13.15 -4.94
C ARG A 72 -10.82 -12.12 -5.96
N ALA A 73 -10.70 -10.85 -5.61
CA ALA A 73 -10.86 -9.73 -6.51
C ALA A 73 -9.47 -9.19 -6.86
N THR A 74 -9.26 -8.88 -8.14
CA THR A 74 -8.00 -8.35 -8.65
C THR A 74 -8.24 -6.99 -9.30
N PHE A 75 -7.41 -6.01 -8.94
CA PHE A 75 -7.35 -4.69 -9.56
C PHE A 75 -6.03 -4.61 -10.32
N THR A 76 -6.07 -4.38 -11.64
CA THR A 76 -4.86 -4.23 -12.46
C THR A 76 -4.76 -2.82 -13.00
N ILE A 77 -3.63 -2.18 -12.72
CA ILE A 77 -3.22 -0.93 -13.37
C ILE A 77 -2.26 -1.30 -14.50
N LYS A 78 -2.59 -0.94 -15.74
CA LYS A 78 -1.78 -1.28 -16.91
C LYS A 78 -0.60 -0.33 -17.06
N LYS A 79 0.45 -0.80 -17.73
CA LYS A 79 1.52 0.08 -18.21
C LYS A 79 0.93 1.22 -19.04
N ASN A 80 1.45 2.44 -18.83
CA ASN A 80 1.02 3.71 -19.42
C ASN A 80 -0.39 4.17 -19.02
N GLU A 81 -1.06 3.47 -18.10
CA GLU A 81 -2.29 3.98 -17.51
C GLU A 81 -1.99 5.21 -16.65
N LYS A 82 -2.87 6.21 -16.70
CA LYS A 82 -2.73 7.44 -15.92
C LYS A 82 -3.35 7.26 -14.55
N VAL A 83 -2.55 7.46 -13.51
CA VAL A 83 -2.97 7.47 -12.11
C VAL A 83 -2.60 8.83 -11.53
N LEU A 84 -3.60 9.61 -11.11
CA LEU A 84 -3.44 10.98 -10.60
C LEU A 84 -2.56 11.87 -11.50
N GLY A 85 -2.63 11.68 -12.83
CA GLY A 85 -1.85 12.43 -13.81
C GLY A 85 -0.49 11.82 -14.18
N TYR A 86 -0.02 10.78 -13.48
CA TYR A 86 1.25 10.10 -13.76
C TYR A 86 1.05 8.82 -14.58
N ASN A 87 1.91 8.60 -15.58
CA ASN A 87 1.90 7.36 -16.37
C ASN A 87 2.65 6.25 -15.62
N ILE A 88 1.98 5.13 -15.38
CA ILE A 88 2.60 4.00 -14.68
C ILE A 88 3.53 3.22 -15.61
N GLY A 89 4.79 3.03 -15.18
CA GLY A 89 5.85 2.44 -16.00
C GLY A 89 5.72 0.94 -16.28
N LYS A 90 4.99 0.21 -15.42
CA LYS A 90 4.78 -1.25 -15.57
C LYS A 90 3.36 -1.64 -15.13
N THR A 91 2.84 -2.71 -15.71
CA THR A 91 1.57 -3.29 -15.26
C THR A 91 1.73 -3.84 -13.84
N GLN A 92 0.79 -3.51 -12.95
CA GLN A 92 0.76 -3.95 -11.56
C GLN A 92 -0.62 -4.47 -11.21
N SER A 93 -0.68 -5.61 -10.53
CA SER A 93 -1.93 -6.23 -10.09
C SER A 93 -1.97 -6.36 -8.58
N PHE A 94 -3.07 -5.91 -8.00
CA PHE A 94 -3.35 -5.92 -6.58
C PHE A 94 -4.53 -6.84 -6.32
N SER A 95 -4.48 -7.65 -5.28
CA SER A 95 -5.54 -8.63 -5.00
C SER A 95 -6.05 -8.54 -3.57
N LYS A 96 -7.33 -8.82 -3.39
CA LYS A 96 -7.97 -8.93 -2.08
C LYS A 96 -8.99 -10.04 -2.08
N TYR A 97 -9.05 -10.82 -1.00
CA TYR A 97 -10.17 -11.71 -0.74
C TYR A 97 -11.30 -10.94 -0.05
N LEU A 98 -12.51 -11.04 -0.58
CA LEU A 98 -13.68 -10.39 -0.02
C LEU A 98 -14.93 -11.25 -0.14
N LYS A 99 -15.86 -11.04 0.78
CA LYS A 99 -17.14 -11.74 0.85
C LYS A 99 -18.25 -10.80 0.38
N LEU A 100 -18.86 -11.15 -0.75
CA LEU A 100 -19.87 -10.33 -1.41
C LEU A 100 -21.27 -10.55 -0.83
N VAL A 101 -21.52 -10.00 0.36
CA VAL A 101 -22.82 -10.14 1.04
C VAL A 101 -23.81 -9.08 0.55
N GLY A 102 -25.06 -9.48 0.35
CA GLY A 102 -26.15 -8.57 0.03
C GLY A 102 -26.50 -7.59 1.16
N PRO A 103 -27.59 -6.82 1.01
CA PRO A 103 -28.14 -6.01 2.09
C PRO A 103 -28.48 -6.86 3.31
N LYS A 104 -28.21 -6.33 4.50
CA LYS A 104 -28.62 -6.84 5.81
C LYS A 104 -29.81 -6.01 6.30
N SER A 105 -30.56 -6.53 7.26
CA SER A 105 -31.68 -5.79 7.88
C SER A 105 -31.29 -4.42 8.45
N LYS A 106 -30.03 -4.26 8.85
CA LYS A 106 -29.49 -2.98 9.35
C LYS A 106 -29.08 -1.98 8.26
N ASP A 107 -29.10 -2.36 6.98
CA ASP A 107 -28.79 -1.46 5.88
C ASP A 107 -30.02 -0.64 5.49
N MET A 108 -30.49 0.15 6.44
CA MET A 108 -31.62 1.04 6.29
C MET A 108 -31.17 2.35 5.67
N ILE A 109 -31.92 2.86 4.69
CA ILE A 109 -31.76 4.18 4.10
C ILE A 109 -32.98 5.00 4.51
N GLY A 110 -32.85 5.70 5.64
CA GLY A 110 -34.01 6.26 6.36
C GLY A 110 -34.87 5.13 6.93
N LYS A 111 -36.13 5.04 6.46
CA LYS A 111 -37.08 3.98 6.86
C LYS A 111 -37.19 2.83 5.83
N VAL A 112 -36.38 2.84 4.77
CA VAL A 112 -36.45 1.87 3.66
C VAL A 112 -35.25 0.94 3.71
N GLU A 113 -35.46 -0.37 3.61
CA GLU A 113 -34.36 -1.33 3.47
C GLU A 113 -33.66 -1.18 2.12
N ALA A 114 -32.32 -1.22 2.11
CA ALA A 114 -31.58 -1.36 0.87
C ALA A 114 -31.93 -2.67 0.15
N THR A 115 -32.07 -2.60 -1.18
CA THR A 115 -32.39 -3.77 -2.00
C THR A 115 -31.14 -4.36 -2.66
N LYS A 116 -30.08 -3.56 -2.80
CA LYS A 116 -28.79 -3.94 -3.36
C LYS A 116 -27.62 -3.31 -2.58
N VAL A 117 -26.44 -3.88 -2.80
CA VAL A 117 -25.17 -3.38 -2.28
C VAL A 117 -24.17 -3.34 -3.41
N ALA A 118 -23.64 -2.16 -3.73
CA ALA A 118 -22.52 -1.99 -4.63
C ALA A 118 -21.20 -2.16 -3.88
N TYR A 119 -20.27 -2.87 -4.50
CA TYR A 119 -18.90 -3.03 -4.03
C TYR A 119 -17.96 -2.31 -5.00
N THR A 120 -17.18 -1.38 -4.46
CA THR A 120 -16.09 -0.70 -5.18
C THR A 120 -14.77 -1.12 -4.55
N LEU A 121 -13.79 -1.46 -5.38
CA LEU A 121 -12.42 -1.63 -4.94
C LEU A 121 -11.75 -0.26 -4.94
N VAL A 122 -11.02 0.04 -3.87
CA VAL A 122 -10.26 1.29 -3.73
C VAL A 122 -8.80 0.91 -3.56
N LEU A 123 -7.96 1.37 -4.49
CA LEU A 123 -6.52 1.20 -4.45
C LEU A 123 -5.92 2.47 -3.85
N SER A 124 -5.16 2.31 -2.77
CA SER A 124 -4.40 3.39 -2.12
C SER A 124 -2.93 2.99 -2.00
N GLY A 125 -2.03 3.95 -1.89
CA GLY A 125 -0.60 3.71 -1.71
C GLY A 125 0.26 4.89 -2.16
N ASP A 126 1.54 4.64 -2.34
CA ASP A 126 2.52 5.65 -2.73
C ASP A 126 2.71 5.67 -4.25
N LEU A 127 2.78 6.85 -4.86
CA LEU A 127 3.35 6.99 -6.20
C LEU A 127 4.82 7.29 -6.08
N VAL A 128 5.65 6.41 -6.64
CA VAL A 128 7.11 6.49 -6.53
C VAL A 128 7.71 6.61 -7.91
N GLN A 129 8.53 7.63 -8.14
CA GLN A 129 9.41 7.67 -9.30
C GLN A 129 10.66 6.86 -9.01
N VAL A 130 10.96 5.92 -9.91
CA VAL A 130 12.17 5.11 -9.87
C VAL A 130 13.08 5.56 -11.00
N THR A 131 14.31 5.93 -10.66
CA THR A 131 15.32 6.36 -11.63
C THR A 131 16.47 5.37 -11.64
N ASP A 132 16.79 4.84 -12.81
CA ASP A 132 18.00 4.07 -13.02
C ASP A 132 19.20 5.01 -13.17
N ASN A 133 20.07 5.03 -12.16
CA ASN A 133 21.24 5.89 -12.08
C ASN A 133 22.31 5.52 -13.13
N LYS A 134 22.23 4.36 -13.79
CA LYS A 134 23.12 3.98 -14.90
C LYS A 134 22.64 4.55 -16.24
N THR A 135 21.33 4.56 -16.47
CA THR A 135 20.73 4.95 -17.75
C THR A 135 20.07 6.34 -17.73
N ASN A 136 19.92 6.94 -16.54
CA ASN A 136 19.13 8.15 -16.27
C ASN A 136 17.66 8.06 -16.75
N GLN A 137 17.14 6.84 -16.90
CA GLN A 137 15.74 6.63 -17.26
C GLN A 137 14.88 6.54 -15.98
N SER A 138 13.75 7.26 -16.00
CA SER A 138 12.81 7.29 -14.88
C SER A 138 11.46 6.70 -15.28
N TYR A 139 10.80 6.02 -14.34
CA TYR A 139 9.45 5.52 -14.50
C TYR A 139 8.69 5.53 -13.17
N THR A 140 7.36 5.72 -13.22
CA THR A 140 6.53 5.78 -12.02
C THR A 140 5.95 4.41 -11.70
N LEU A 141 5.95 4.06 -10.41
CA LEU A 141 5.31 2.86 -9.85
C LEU A 141 4.34 3.22 -8.75
N ILE A 142 3.59 2.21 -8.33
CA ILE A 142 2.76 2.28 -7.13
C ILE A 142 3.45 1.38 -6.10
N ASP A 143 3.82 1.93 -4.95
CA ASP A 143 4.45 1.19 -3.85
C ASP A 143 3.58 1.25 -2.59
N ASN A 144 3.88 0.38 -1.61
CA ASN A 144 3.11 0.25 -0.35
C ASN A 144 1.59 0.13 -0.57
N ALA A 145 1.19 -0.50 -1.68
CA ALA A 145 -0.18 -0.49 -2.12
C ALA A 145 -1.10 -1.32 -1.22
N ARG A 146 -2.29 -0.77 -0.96
CA ARG A 146 -3.38 -1.44 -0.27
C ARG A 146 -4.63 -1.45 -1.14
N LEU A 147 -5.20 -2.63 -1.32
CA LEU A 147 -6.52 -2.80 -1.91
C LEU A 147 -7.57 -2.92 -0.79
N ALA A 148 -8.45 -1.94 -0.71
CA ALA A 148 -9.63 -1.94 0.14
C ALA A 148 -10.91 -2.16 -0.69
N TYR A 149 -12.04 -2.35 -0.01
CA TYR A 149 -13.34 -2.30 -0.66
C TYR A 149 -14.29 -1.39 0.10
N ARG A 150 -15.08 -0.61 -0.62
CA ARG A 150 -16.21 0.14 -0.10
C ARG A 150 -17.49 -0.62 -0.40
N ARG A 151 -18.37 -0.66 0.60
CA ARG A 151 -19.70 -1.26 0.52
C ARG A 151 -20.75 -0.16 0.56
N VAL A 152 -21.55 -0.02 -0.49
CA VAL A 152 -22.59 1.02 -0.60
C VAL A 152 -23.96 0.37 -0.77
N PRO A 153 -24.75 0.25 0.32
CA PRO A 153 -26.15 -0.17 0.23
C PRO A 153 -27.01 0.88 -0.46
N TYR A 154 -27.91 0.45 -1.32
CA TYR A 154 -28.79 1.33 -2.07
C TYR A 154 -30.11 0.65 -2.48
N TYR A 155 -31.09 1.46 -2.89
CA TYR A 155 -32.29 1.01 -3.58
C TYR A 155 -32.58 1.93 -4.78
N MET A 156 -33.31 1.42 -5.78
CA MET A 156 -33.77 2.23 -6.92
C MET A 156 -35.08 2.93 -6.56
N THR A 157 -35.23 4.21 -6.87
CA THR A 157 -36.38 5.02 -6.44
C THR A 157 -37.60 4.91 -7.34
N ASP A 158 -37.43 4.50 -8.59
CA ASP A 158 -38.45 4.53 -9.64
C ASP A 158 -38.60 3.18 -10.35
N GLU A 159 -39.78 2.93 -10.93
CA GLU A 159 -40.02 1.73 -11.76
C GLU A 159 -39.13 1.72 -13.00
N THR A 160 -38.77 2.90 -13.48
CA THR A 160 -37.82 3.13 -14.58
C THR A 160 -36.35 2.86 -14.19
N ASN A 161 -36.05 2.64 -12.91
CA ASN A 161 -34.71 2.37 -12.37
C ASN A 161 -33.64 3.39 -12.82
N SER A 162 -34.03 4.65 -12.99
CA SER A 162 -33.14 5.73 -13.45
C SER A 162 -32.39 6.41 -12.30
N GLU A 163 -32.86 6.25 -11.07
CA GLU A 163 -32.30 6.89 -9.89
C GLU A 163 -31.96 5.88 -8.79
N VAL A 164 -30.90 6.21 -8.04
CA VAL A 164 -30.39 5.44 -6.92
C VAL A 164 -30.47 6.28 -5.66
N THR A 165 -31.02 5.69 -4.60
CA THR A 165 -30.99 6.26 -3.26
C THR A 165 -30.10 5.44 -2.33
N TYR A 166 -29.22 6.12 -1.61
CA TYR A 166 -28.25 5.54 -0.67
C TYR A 166 -28.06 6.46 0.55
N LEU A 167 -27.31 6.00 1.55
CA LEU A 167 -26.89 6.83 2.67
C LEU A 167 -25.47 7.39 2.46
N ARG A 168 -25.34 8.70 2.64
CA ARG A 168 -24.07 9.40 2.80
C ARG A 168 -24.04 10.03 4.18
N ASN A 169 -23.14 9.57 5.05
CA ASN A 169 -23.00 10.09 6.43
C ASN A 169 -24.32 10.14 7.20
N GLY A 170 -25.15 9.09 7.08
CA GLY A 170 -26.47 9.02 7.73
C GLY A 170 -27.57 9.84 7.06
N VAL A 171 -27.26 10.62 6.03
CA VAL A 171 -28.24 11.40 5.27
C VAL A 171 -28.59 10.69 3.97
N LYS A 172 -29.89 10.59 3.67
CA LYS A 172 -30.39 10.06 2.41
C LYS A 172 -29.94 10.95 1.24
N LYS A 173 -29.39 10.33 0.20
CA LYS A 173 -29.03 10.99 -1.07
C LYS A 173 -29.62 10.21 -2.23
N THR A 174 -30.15 10.94 -3.20
CA THR A 174 -30.71 10.41 -4.44
C THR A 174 -29.96 11.03 -5.60
N VAL A 175 -29.47 10.21 -6.52
CA VAL A 175 -28.72 10.63 -7.71
C VAL A 175 -29.13 9.75 -8.89
N SER A 176 -28.84 10.17 -10.12
CA SER A 176 -29.05 9.30 -11.28
C SER A 176 -28.14 8.06 -11.22
N ILE A 177 -28.59 6.96 -11.83
CA ILE A 177 -27.81 5.72 -11.91
C ILE A 177 -26.46 5.92 -12.64
N ALA A 178 -26.40 6.85 -13.60
CA ALA A 178 -25.17 7.20 -14.29
C ALA A 178 -24.15 7.81 -13.32
N VAL A 179 -24.55 8.87 -12.60
CA VAL A 179 -23.69 9.51 -11.59
C VAL A 179 -23.27 8.53 -10.50
N PHE A 180 -24.18 7.64 -10.08
CA PHE A 180 -23.87 6.59 -9.11
C PHE A 180 -22.80 5.62 -9.64
N LYS A 181 -22.90 5.16 -10.89
CA LYS A 181 -21.91 4.26 -11.50
C LYS A 181 -20.56 4.94 -11.68
N ASP A 182 -20.55 6.18 -12.17
CA ASP A 182 -19.32 6.96 -12.34
C ASP A 182 -18.60 7.14 -11.01
N ALA A 183 -19.34 7.41 -9.93
CA ALA A 183 -18.78 7.50 -8.59
C ALA A 183 -18.19 6.18 -8.07
N LEU A 184 -18.66 5.03 -8.54
CA LEU A 184 -18.13 3.72 -8.14
C LEU A 184 -16.84 3.36 -8.89
N GLU A 185 -16.59 4.00 -10.04
CA GLU A 185 -15.45 3.76 -10.93
C GLU A 185 -14.35 4.84 -10.83
N ASP A 186 -14.72 6.08 -10.49
CA ASP A 186 -13.78 7.20 -10.42
C ASP A 186 -13.61 7.68 -8.98
N ILE A 187 -12.36 7.78 -8.52
CA ILE A 187 -12.04 8.14 -7.13
C ILE A 187 -12.42 9.60 -6.78
N ASN A 188 -12.29 10.53 -7.73
CA ASN A 188 -12.60 11.94 -7.50
C ASN A 188 -14.12 12.15 -7.41
N ILE A 189 -14.87 11.50 -8.30
CA ILE A 189 -16.33 11.49 -8.24
C ILE A 189 -16.78 10.75 -6.96
N SER A 190 -16.14 9.63 -6.62
CA SER A 190 -16.37 8.88 -5.39
C SER A 190 -16.32 9.76 -4.15
N LYS A 191 -15.28 10.60 -4.02
CA LYS A 191 -15.11 11.49 -2.87
C LYS A 191 -16.27 12.48 -2.75
N ASN A 192 -16.72 13.03 -3.88
CA ASN A 192 -17.82 13.99 -3.91
C ASN A 192 -19.19 13.38 -3.67
N VAL A 193 -19.40 12.12 -4.10
CA VAL A 193 -20.69 11.44 -4.03
C VAL A 193 -20.83 10.64 -2.73
N PHE A 194 -19.82 9.85 -2.36
CA PHE A 194 -19.88 8.92 -1.23
C PHE A 194 -19.21 9.41 0.05
N GLU A 195 -18.22 10.30 -0.04
CA GLU A 195 -17.42 10.73 1.14
C GLU A 195 -17.74 12.16 1.56
N ARG A 196 -17.26 12.61 2.73
CA ARG A 196 -17.42 14.01 3.15
C ARG A 196 -16.39 14.83 2.39
N THR A 197 -16.80 15.90 1.71
CA THR A 197 -15.85 16.99 1.42
C THR A 197 -15.57 17.63 2.76
N GLU A 198 -14.40 17.39 3.35
CA GLU A 198 -13.93 18.28 4.41
C GLU A 198 -13.79 19.64 3.76
N SER A 199 -14.74 20.52 4.05
CA SER A 199 -14.54 21.94 3.80
C SER A 199 -13.30 22.30 4.59
N THR A 200 -12.19 22.53 3.90
CA THR A 200 -11.09 23.31 4.43
C THR A 200 -11.73 24.59 4.97
N SER A 201 -11.87 24.68 6.29
CA SER A 201 -12.11 25.95 6.94
C SER A 201 -10.83 26.74 6.69
N GLU A 202 -10.79 27.47 5.58
CA GLU A 202 -9.90 28.61 5.46
C GLU A 202 -10.23 29.50 6.65
N ASN A 203 -9.32 29.41 7.61
CA ASN A 203 -9.21 30.32 8.73
C ASN A 203 -8.85 31.67 8.13
N THR A 204 -9.85 32.43 7.65
CA THR A 204 -9.73 33.88 7.48
C THR A 204 -9.74 34.51 8.87
N GLY A 205 -8.66 34.26 9.60
CA GLY A 205 -8.17 35.20 10.60
C GLY A 205 -7.32 36.22 9.87
N GLN A 206 -7.94 37.33 9.44
CA GLN A 206 -7.24 38.60 9.23
C GLN A 206 -8.20 39.75 9.55
N GLU A 207 -7.84 40.42 10.66
CA GLU A 207 -8.09 41.81 11.10
C GLU A 207 -9.52 42.32 11.31
#